data_AF-A0A387H500-F1
#
_entry.id   AF-A0A387H500-F1
#
_cell.length_a   1.000
_cell.length_b   1.000
_cell.length_c   1.000
_cell.angle_alpha   90.00
_cell.angle_beta   90.00
_cell.angle_gamma   90.00
#
_symmetry.space_group_name_H-M   'P 1'
#
loop_
_entity.id
_entity.type
_entity.pdbx_description
1 polymer ?
#
loop_
_entity_poly.entity_id
_entity_poly.type
_entity_poly.pdbx_seq_one_letter_code
_entity_poly.pdbx_strand_id
1 'polypeptide(L)'
;MKIINMIRLSDCPDFNRGMHYETRWRDRMKLLFFDRSGFVMVLKRLSEDRFRWPRREMMVVTLTTEQLHWILDGIDIDAMVRHPVRQYQIAG
;
A
#
# COMPACT_ATOMS: atom_id res chain seq x y z
N MET A 1 -15.57 -6.36 13.06
CA MET A 1 -14.61 -5.53 12.31
C MET A 1 -13.26 -6.20 12.43
N LYS A 2 -12.70 -6.78 11.35
CA LYS A 2 -11.40 -7.49 11.41
C LYS A 2 -10.35 -6.59 10.76
N ILE A 3 -9.46 -6.02 11.57
CA ILE A 3 -8.24 -5.37 11.09
C ILE A 3 -7.35 -6.50 10.60
N ILE A 4 -6.87 -6.42 9.36
CA ILE A 4 -6.06 -7.49 8.78
C ILE A 4 -4.61 -7.16 9.02
N ASN A 5 -4.13 -6.00 8.56
CA ASN A 5 -2.75 -5.57 8.72
C ASN A 5 -2.66 -4.06 8.96
N MET A 6 -1.65 -3.64 9.73
CA MET A 6 -1.28 -2.23 9.89
C MET A 6 -0.28 -1.83 8.80
N ILE A 7 -0.43 -0.64 8.23
CA ILE A 7 0.48 -0.08 7.23
C ILE A 7 1.40 0.91 7.93
N ARG A 8 2.70 0.74 7.68
CA ARG A 8 3.73 1.72 7.99
C ARG A 8 4.26 2.27 6.67
N LEU A 9 4.28 3.59 6.54
CA LEU A 9 5.01 4.22 5.45
C LEU A 9 6.47 4.42 5.86
N SER A 10 7.41 3.86 5.10
CA SER A 10 8.84 3.94 5.41
C SER A 10 9.42 5.32 5.13
N ASP A 11 8.86 6.04 4.16
CA ASP A 11 9.29 7.34 3.67
C ASP A 11 8.42 8.50 4.16
N CYS A 12 7.38 8.22 4.96
CA CYS A 12 6.48 9.23 5.51
C CYS A 12 6.14 8.92 6.99
N PRO A 13 6.98 9.40 7.94
CA PRO A 13 6.81 9.08 9.36
C PRO A 13 5.56 9.70 9.99
N ASP A 14 5.04 10.78 9.41
CA ASP A 14 3.80 11.44 9.87
C ASP A 14 2.55 10.59 9.61
N PHE A 15 2.61 9.69 8.63
CA PHE A 15 1.53 8.76 8.27
C PHE A 15 1.73 7.36 8.87
N ASN A 16 2.46 7.26 9.99
CA ASN A 16 2.60 5.98 10.69
C ASN A 16 1.22 5.56 11.24
N ARG A 17 0.74 4.36 10.83
CA ARG A 17 -0.46 3.62 11.30
C ARG A 17 -1.69 3.60 10.39
N GLY A 18 -1.54 3.72 9.06
CA GLY A 18 -2.64 3.43 8.13
C GLY A 18 -3.22 2.02 8.35
N MET A 19 -4.44 1.87 8.87
CA MET A 19 -5.02 0.53 9.08
C MET A 19 -5.66 -0.01 7.79
N HIS A 20 -5.17 -1.13 7.25
CA HIS A 20 -5.78 -1.80 6.11
C HIS A 20 -6.98 -2.66 6.53
N TYR A 21 -8.06 -2.57 5.76
CA TYR A 21 -9.26 -3.39 5.91
C TYR A 21 -9.55 -4.12 4.60
N GLU A 22 -9.47 -5.46 4.57
CA GLU A 22 -10.11 -6.23 3.50
C GLU A 22 -11.57 -6.48 3.89
N THR A 23 -12.47 -5.90 3.10
CA THR A 23 -13.84 -6.38 2.99
C THR A 23 -13.89 -7.75 2.32
N ARG A 24 -14.97 -8.52 2.51
CA ARG A 24 -15.17 -9.87 1.90
C ARG A 24 -14.94 -9.89 0.38
N TRP A 25 -15.10 -8.75 -0.28
CA TRP A 25 -14.97 -8.58 -1.73
C TRP A 25 -13.67 -7.91 -2.17
N ARG A 26 -12.81 -7.47 -1.24
CA ARG A 26 -11.59 -6.68 -1.49
C ARG A 26 -11.82 -5.42 -2.34
N ASP A 27 -13.04 -4.89 -2.37
CA ASP A 27 -13.44 -3.71 -3.15
C ASP A 27 -13.22 -2.39 -2.39
N ARG A 28 -12.86 -2.44 -1.10
CA ARG A 28 -12.73 -1.25 -0.24
C ARG A 28 -11.42 -1.25 0.51
N MET A 29 -10.78 -0.09 0.55
CA MET A 29 -9.62 0.20 1.38
C MET A 29 -9.98 1.34 2.33
N LYS A 30 -9.69 1.15 3.61
CA LYS A 30 -9.67 2.20 4.63
C LYS A 30 -8.21 2.48 4.97
N LEU A 31 -7.90 3.74 5.22
CA LEU A 31 -6.65 4.20 5.81
C LEU A 31 -7.03 5.12 6.94
N LEU A 32 -6.54 4.81 8.14
CA LEU A 32 -6.76 5.63 9.33
C LEU A 32 -5.40 6.10 9.82
N PHE A 33 -5.21 7.40 9.99
CA PHE A 33 -3.98 7.95 10.57
C PHE A 33 -4.33 9.08 11.53
N PHE A 34 -3.41 9.41 12.43
CA PHE A 34 -3.57 10.48 13.39
C PHE A 34 -2.68 11.65 12.95
N ASP A 35 -3.28 12.78 12.60
CA ASP A 35 -2.57 14.03 12.35
C ASP A 35 -2.70 14.90 13.60
N ARG A 36 -1.58 15.21 14.26
CA ARG A 36 -1.41 16.14 15.40
C ARG A 36 -2.59 16.33 16.38
N SER A 37 -3.70 16.92 15.92
CA SER A 37 -4.91 17.22 16.69
C SER A 37 -6.07 16.23 16.51
N GLY A 38 -6.06 15.31 15.55
CA GLY A 38 -7.21 14.46 15.24
C GLY A 38 -6.93 13.26 14.34
N PHE A 39 -7.98 12.45 14.15
CA PHE A 39 -7.94 11.29 13.26
C PHE A 39 -8.42 11.67 11.86
N VAL A 40 -7.67 11.23 10.85
CA VAL A 40 -8.05 11.32 9.45
C VAL A 40 -8.32 9.92 8.93
N MET A 41 -9.49 9.73 8.30
CA MET A 41 -9.86 8.49 7.66
C MET A 41 -10.08 8.72 6.17
N VAL A 42 -9.32 7.99 5.35
CA VAL A 42 -9.50 7.92 3.90
C VAL A 42 -10.16 6.58 3.56
N LEU A 43 -11.23 6.62 2.77
CA LEU A 43 -11.93 5.45 2.27
C LEU A 43 -11.95 5.50 0.74
N LYS A 44 -11.43 4.46 0.09
CA LYS A 44 -11.56 4.25 -1.36
C LYS A 44 -12.36 2.97 -1.60
N ARG A 45 -13.33 3.03 -2.52
CA ARG A 45 -14.07 1.87 -3.01
C ARG A 45 -13.87 1.77 -4.52
N LEU A 46 -13.53 0.58 -4.99
CA LEU A 46 -13.54 0.22 -6.40
C LEU A 46 -14.95 -0.29 -6.76
N SER A 47 -15.50 0.18 -7.88
CA SER A 47 -16.83 -0.23 -8.35
C SER A 47 -16.79 -1.59 -9.03
N GLU A 48 -15.78 -1.84 -9.86
CA GLU A 48 -15.67 -3.01 -10.73
C GLU A 48 -14.47 -3.90 -10.39
N ASP A 49 -13.47 -3.34 -9.73
CA ASP A 49 -12.19 -4.00 -9.43
C ASP A 49 -11.98 -4.35 -7.96
N ARG A 50 -10.84 -5.00 -7.69
CA ARG A 50 -10.41 -5.40 -6.35
C ARG A 50 -9.00 -4.94 -6.09
N PHE A 51 -8.76 -4.48 -4.86
CA PHE A 51 -7.41 -4.15 -4.42
C PHE A 51 -6.54 -5.42 -4.35
N ARG A 52 -5.31 -5.30 -4.87
CA ARG A 52 -4.27 -6.33 -4.76
C ARG A 52 -3.38 -6.02 -3.57
N TRP A 53 -3.78 -6.51 -2.40
CA TRP A 53 -3.00 -6.36 -1.18
C TRP A 53 -1.87 -7.40 -1.12
N PRO A 54 -0.63 -7.03 -0.72
CA PRO A 54 0.46 -7.99 -0.56
C PRO A 54 0.09 -9.06 0.44
N ARG A 55 0.21 -10.34 0.05
CA ARG A 55 -0.17 -11.50 0.88
C ARG A 55 0.91 -11.87 1.88
N ARG A 56 1.39 -10.90 2.64
CA ARG A 56 2.40 -11.13 3.68
C ARG A 56 1.67 -11.52 4.96
N GLU A 57 2.04 -12.64 5.56
CA GLU A 57 1.62 -13.06 6.92
C GLU A 57 2.26 -12.17 7.99
N MET A 58 2.20 -10.86 7.81
CA MET A 58 2.81 -9.88 8.70
C MET A 58 1.73 -8.93 9.20
N MET A 59 1.60 -8.86 10.52
CA MET A 59 0.68 -7.93 11.20
C MET A 59 0.93 -6.47 10.81
N VAL A 60 2.16 -6.12 10.40
CA VAL A 60 2.55 -4.80 9.91
C VAL A 60 3.20 -4.92 8.54
N VAL A 61 2.64 -4.28 7.52
CA VAL A 61 3.24 -4.14 6.19
C VAL A 61 3.90 -2.78 6.09
N THR A 62 5.21 -2.77 5.80
CA THR A 62 5.93 -1.53 5.51
C THR A 62 5.92 -1.28 4.01
N LEU A 63 5.41 -0.13 3.59
CA LEU A 63 5.33 0.31 2.19
C LEU A 63 6.01 1.68 2.04
N THR A 64 6.50 2.01 0.86
CA THR A 64 6.75 3.41 0.49
C THR A 64 5.44 4.10 0.13
N THR A 65 5.44 5.43 0.10
CA THR A 65 4.30 6.24 -0.35
C THR A 65 3.95 5.88 -1.80
N GLU A 66 4.95 5.67 -2.65
CA GLU A 66 4.76 5.20 -4.03
C GLU A 66 4.07 3.83 -4.09
N GLN A 67 4.50 2.86 -3.28
CA GLN A 67 3.87 1.54 -3.23
C GLN A 67 2.42 1.61 -2.75
N LEU A 68 2.10 2.51 -1.81
CA LEU A 68 0.72 2.74 -1.39
C LEU A 68 -0.13 3.28 -2.55
N HIS A 69 0.40 4.22 -3.32
CA HIS A 69 -0.28 4.75 -4.51
C HIS A 69 -0.57 3.66 -5.54
N TRP A 70 0.41 2.79 -5.82
CA TRP A 70 0.19 1.65 -6.72
C TRP A 70 -0.93 0.73 -6.27
N ILE A 71 -0.98 0.39 -4.98
CA ILE A 71 -2.08 -0.43 -4.46
C ILE A 71 -3.41 0.31 -4.62
N LEU A 72 -3.45 1.63 -4.33
CA LEU A 72 -4.65 2.43 -4.53
C LEU A 72 -5.11 2.44 -5.99
N ASP A 73 -4.19 2.33 -6.94
CA ASP A 73 -4.47 2.22 -8.37
C ASP A 73 -4.76 0.78 -8.84
N GLY A 74 -4.73 -0.20 -7.93
CA GLY A 74 -5.04 -1.60 -8.22
C GLY A 74 -3.85 -2.42 -8.72
N ILE A 75 -2.64 -1.87 -8.71
CA ILE A 75 -1.42 -2.55 -9.14
C ILE A 75 -0.98 -3.57 -8.08
N ASP A 76 -0.62 -4.77 -8.53
CA ASP A 76 -0.06 -5.82 -7.68
C ASP A 76 1.43 -5.57 -7.43
N ILE A 77 1.76 -5.13 -6.22
CA ILE A 77 3.14 -4.81 -5.82
C ILE A 77 4.03 -6.04 -5.71
N ASP A 78 3.48 -7.23 -5.43
CA ASP A 78 4.28 -8.47 -5.33
C ASP A 78 4.63 -9.00 -6.74
N ALA A 79 3.90 -8.59 -7.77
CA ALA A 79 4.22 -8.88 -9.17
C ALA A 79 5.24 -7.91 -9.79
N MET A 80 5.64 -6.86 -9.08
CA MET A 80 6.48 -5.81 -9.64
C MET A 80 7.95 -6.24 -9.67
N VAL A 81 8.48 -6.46 -10.89
CA VAL A 81 9.88 -6.85 -11.12
C VAL A 81 10.64 -5.70 -11.75
N ARG A 82 11.73 -5.26 -11.12
CA ARG A 82 12.65 -4.28 -11.72
C ARG A 82 13.50 -4.95 -12.80
N HIS A 83 13.74 -4.24 -13.90
CA HIS A 83 14.73 -4.69 -14.88
C HIS A 83 16.11 -4.87 -14.23
N PRO A 84 16.91 -5.85 -14.67
CA PRO A 84 18.27 -6.00 -14.19
C PRO A 84 19.07 -4.74 -14.53
N VAL A 85 19.98 -4.36 -13.64
CA VAL A 85 20.93 -3.26 -13.88
C VAL A 85 21.77 -3.63 -15.10
N ARG A 86 21.68 -2.85 -16.18
CA ARG A 86 22.49 -3.02 -17.39
C ARG A 86 23.74 -2.17 -17.27
N GLN A 87 24.91 -2.78 -17.41
CA GLN A 87 26.16 -2.05 -17.64
C GLN A 87 26.26 -1.75 -19.13
N TYR A 88 26.18 -0.47 -19.50
CA TYR A 88 26.37 -0.05 -20.88
C TYR A 88 27.87 0.09 -21.15
N GLN A 89 28.38 -0.62 -22.15
CA GLN A 89 29.70 -0.33 -22.70
C GLN A 89 29.54 0.79 -23.74
N ILE A 90 30.31 1.87 -23.56
CA ILE A 90 30.39 2.94 -24.55
C ILE A 90 31.24 2.39 -25.71
N ALA A 91 30.69 2.37 -26.92
CA ALA A 91 31.47 2.07 -28.11
C ALA A 91 32.43 3.24 -28.36
N GLY A 92 33.73 2.95 -28.37
CA GLY A 92 34.80 3.90 -28.72
C GLY A 92 34.86 4.18 -30.21
#